data_AF-A0A4R5KQD2-F1
#
_entry.id   AF-A0A4R5KQD2-F1
#
_cell.length_a   1.000
_cell.length_b   1.000
_cell.length_c   1.000
_cell.angle_alpha   90.00
_cell.angle_beta   90.00
_cell.angle_gamma   90.00
#
_symmetry.space_group_name_H-M   'P 1'
#
loop_
_entity.id
_entity.type
_entity.pdbx_description
1 polymer ?
#
loop_
_entity_poly.entity_id
_entity_poly.type
_entity_poly.pdbx_seq_one_letter_code
_entity_poly.pdbx_strand_id
1 'polypeptide(L)'
;MVMLAPTRELDALDRRIVGALQVNGRASWRRIAEVLGEPFSTVTRRGLALLESNIVRVAGLVSLGPTHLVEVQCEPSRLAGIAEQLAEDADASFVYALTGPTRLLFEVQARPGRLSSLVLEEVPALDGVVQVSASPVMEYFRTVAEWHPGPVTAAETAALQEVPPPLSRPVASAMLDDVDSHLVRLLVADGRVPVAELGDAVGLSAPAVRRRLNALLEEGSLSVRAIVDPVDIGLPVEAVVWVRTAPSEAAEVGRLLAEAPGVRYAVMAMGEFQLMANVTLASLNELRDFLTSSPWAARAQAVRSSLVVRAYKRGGVRMPVRD
;
A
#
# COMPACT_ATOMS: atom_id res chain seq x y z
N MET A 1 27.39 21.39 -2.88
CA MET A 1 26.83 21.26 -4.23
C MET A 1 26.97 19.81 -4.63
N VAL A 2 26.05 18.97 -4.16
CA VAL A 2 26.03 17.53 -4.48
C VAL A 2 25.24 17.39 -5.77
N MET A 3 25.90 16.83 -6.78
CA MET A 3 25.33 16.59 -8.10
C MET A 3 24.31 15.44 -7.96
N LEU A 4 23.03 15.79 -7.87
CA LEU A 4 21.93 14.82 -7.95
C LEU A 4 22.01 14.16 -9.34
N ALA A 5 22.12 12.83 -9.38
CA ALA A 5 21.81 12.10 -10.60
C ALA A 5 20.36 12.46 -10.98
N PRO A 6 20.06 12.79 -12.26
CA PRO A 6 18.71 13.15 -12.63
C PRO A 6 17.80 11.96 -12.37
N THR A 7 16.89 12.09 -11.40
CA THR A 7 15.74 11.19 -11.24
C THR A 7 15.04 11.22 -12.57
N ARG A 8 15.10 10.13 -13.34
CA ARG A 8 14.45 10.05 -14.64
C ARG A 8 12.96 10.26 -14.40
N GLU A 9 12.47 11.43 -14.79
CA GLU A 9 11.05 11.73 -14.73
C GLU A 9 10.32 10.72 -15.61
N LEU A 10 9.35 10.00 -15.02
CA LEU A 10 8.61 8.97 -15.75
C LEU A 10 7.82 9.64 -16.86
N ASP A 11 8.02 9.21 -18.10
CA ASP A 11 7.20 9.71 -19.20
C ASP A 11 5.80 9.06 -19.20
N ALA A 12 4.95 9.46 -20.14
CA ALA A 12 3.57 8.98 -20.21
C ALA A 12 3.49 7.44 -20.37
N LEU A 13 4.40 6.83 -21.14
CA LEU A 13 4.41 5.39 -21.33
C LEU A 13 4.93 4.67 -20.09
N ASP A 14 5.98 5.19 -19.46
CA ASP A 14 6.49 4.65 -18.20
C ASP A 14 5.37 4.61 -17.14
N ARG A 15 4.59 5.70 -17.00
CA ARG A 15 3.41 5.75 -16.11
C ARG A 15 2.30 4.76 -16.48
N ARG A 16 2.04 4.53 -17.78
CA ARG A 16 1.07 3.49 -18.22
C ARG A 16 1.56 2.08 -17.89
N ILE A 17 2.85 1.80 -18.03
CA ILE A 17 3.45 0.51 -17.63
C ILE A 17 3.34 0.32 -16.11
N VAL A 18 3.61 1.35 -15.31
CA VAL A 18 3.38 1.31 -13.85
C VAL A 18 1.92 1.01 -13.54
N GLY A 19 0.99 1.73 -14.17
CA GLY A 19 -0.45 1.51 -13.99
C GLY A 19 -0.86 0.07 -14.32
N ALA A 20 -0.33 -0.51 -15.40
CA ALA A 20 -0.61 -1.89 -15.77
C ALA A 20 -0.10 -2.89 -14.71
N LEU A 21 1.08 -2.66 -14.14
CA LEU A 21 1.63 -3.47 -13.05
C LEU A 21 0.89 -3.26 -11.72
N GLN A 22 0.28 -2.10 -11.47
CA GLN A 22 -0.60 -1.90 -10.31
C GLN A 22 -1.89 -2.74 -10.43
N VAL A 23 -2.44 -2.84 -11.64
CA VAL A 23 -3.61 -3.70 -11.92
C VAL A 23 -3.26 -5.18 -11.78
N ASN A 24 -2.13 -5.61 -12.36
CA ASN A 24 -1.66 -6.99 -12.23
C ASN A 24 -0.12 -7.03 -12.18
N GLY A 25 0.43 -7.16 -10.97
CA GLY A 25 1.88 -7.14 -10.74
C GLY A 25 2.63 -8.28 -11.42
N ARG A 26 1.94 -9.37 -11.79
CA ARG A 26 2.53 -10.53 -12.48
C ARG A 26 2.19 -10.60 -13.97
N ALA A 27 1.47 -9.62 -14.53
CA ALA A 27 1.18 -9.59 -15.95
C ALA A 27 2.48 -9.72 -16.77
N SER A 28 2.41 -10.54 -17.82
CA SER A 28 3.53 -10.71 -18.74
C SER A 28 3.75 -9.42 -19.54
N TRP A 29 5.00 -9.13 -19.91
CA TRP A 29 5.30 -7.96 -20.74
C TRP A 29 4.57 -8.01 -22.09
N ARG A 30 4.30 -9.21 -22.62
CA ARG A 30 3.52 -9.40 -23.84
C ARG A 30 2.09 -8.95 -23.63
N ARG A 31 1.46 -9.36 -22.54
CA ARG A 31 0.09 -8.95 -22.19
C ARG A 31 0.00 -7.43 -21.99
N ILE A 32 0.95 -6.85 -21.26
CA ILE A 32 0.99 -5.39 -21.05
C ILE A 32 1.14 -4.66 -22.39
N ALA A 33 2.05 -5.10 -23.26
CA ALA A 33 2.25 -4.50 -24.58
C ALA A 33 0.97 -4.55 -25.45
N GLU A 34 0.31 -5.70 -25.49
CA GLU A 34 -0.95 -5.89 -26.22
C GLU A 34 -2.06 -4.97 -25.70
N VAL A 35 -2.25 -4.90 -24.38
CA VAL A 35 -3.31 -4.07 -23.79
C VAL A 35 -3.03 -2.58 -23.98
N LEU A 36 -1.78 -2.15 -23.82
CA LEU A 36 -1.44 -0.74 -23.97
C LEU A 36 -1.37 -0.27 -25.43
N GLY A 37 -1.37 -1.21 -26.39
CA GLY A 37 -1.21 -0.93 -27.81
C GLY A 37 0.21 -0.51 -28.19
N GLU A 38 1.21 -1.03 -27.46
CA GLU A 38 2.61 -0.59 -27.54
C GLU A 38 3.54 -1.71 -28.01
N PRO A 39 4.69 -1.42 -28.66
CA PRO A 39 5.60 -2.46 -29.11
C PRO A 39 6.16 -3.30 -27.94
N PHE A 40 6.14 -4.63 -28.08
CA PHE A 40 6.62 -5.58 -27.05
C PHE A 40 8.06 -5.31 -26.58
N SER A 41 8.97 -5.00 -27.52
CA SER A 41 10.37 -4.66 -27.22
C SER A 41 10.49 -3.39 -26.38
N THR A 42 9.66 -2.37 -26.67
CA THR A 42 9.63 -1.10 -25.94
C THR A 42 9.12 -1.30 -24.52
N VAL A 43 7.98 -1.99 -24.35
CA VAL A 43 7.40 -2.29 -23.04
C VAL A 43 8.34 -3.13 -22.19
N THR A 44 8.94 -4.17 -22.75
CA THR A 44 9.88 -5.03 -22.01
C THR A 44 11.09 -4.24 -21.54
N ARG A 45 11.75 -3.49 -22.44
CA ARG A 45 12.93 -2.69 -22.09
C ARG A 45 12.62 -1.64 -21.02
N ARG A 46 11.51 -0.91 -21.15
CA ARG A 46 11.11 0.12 -20.17
C ARG A 46 10.66 -0.48 -18.85
N GLY A 47 9.86 -1.54 -18.89
CA GLY A 47 9.40 -2.25 -17.70
C GLY A 47 10.55 -2.83 -16.87
N LEU A 48 11.54 -3.44 -17.51
CA LEU A 48 12.74 -3.92 -16.82
C LEU A 48 13.54 -2.76 -16.19
N ALA A 49 13.73 -1.65 -16.93
CA ALA A 49 14.42 -0.48 -16.38
C ALA A 49 13.70 0.13 -15.16
N LEU A 50 12.36 0.11 -15.12
CA LEU A 50 11.58 0.57 -13.96
C LEU A 50 11.78 -0.31 -12.71
N LEU A 51 11.91 -1.62 -12.90
CA LEU A 51 12.19 -2.57 -11.82
C LEU A 51 13.65 -2.45 -11.34
N GLU A 52 14.60 -2.41 -12.28
CA GLU A 52 16.04 -2.31 -11.97
C GLU A 52 16.40 -1.01 -11.25
N SER A 53 15.73 0.09 -11.58
CA SER A 53 15.92 1.39 -10.90
C SER A 53 15.23 1.50 -9.55
N ASN A 54 14.47 0.49 -9.12
CA ASN A 54 13.64 0.49 -7.91
C ASN A 54 12.58 1.60 -7.85
N ILE A 55 12.27 2.26 -8.98
CA ILE A 55 11.14 3.20 -9.06
C ILE A 55 9.82 2.44 -8.85
N VAL A 56 9.73 1.25 -9.45
CA VAL A 56 8.64 0.31 -9.22
C VAL A 56 9.20 -0.94 -8.58
N ARG A 57 8.60 -1.37 -7.48
CA ARG A 57 8.85 -2.69 -6.89
C ARG A 57 7.59 -3.51 -6.95
N VAL A 58 7.69 -4.77 -7.31
CA VAL A 58 6.54 -5.68 -7.27
C VAL A 58 6.74 -6.64 -6.12
N ALA A 59 5.77 -6.69 -5.21
CA ALA A 59 5.84 -7.51 -4.01
C ALA A 59 4.48 -8.15 -3.71
N GLY A 60 4.55 -9.28 -3.02
CA GLY A 60 3.42 -9.92 -2.38
C GLY A 60 2.96 -9.10 -1.17
N LEU A 61 1.66 -8.82 -1.10
CA LEU A 61 0.98 -8.30 0.07
C LEU A 61 0.13 -9.43 0.63
N VAL A 62 0.39 -9.76 1.89
CA VAL A 62 -0.34 -10.81 2.61
C VAL A 62 -1.37 -10.16 3.51
N SER A 63 -2.49 -10.83 3.76
CA SER A 63 -3.48 -10.41 4.75
C SER A 63 -3.64 -11.54 5.76
N LEU A 64 -2.84 -11.51 6.84
CA LEU A 64 -2.68 -12.63 7.78
C LEU A 64 -3.34 -12.41 9.14
N GLY A 65 -4.13 -11.36 9.34
CA GLY A 65 -4.84 -11.18 10.60
C GLY A 65 -5.41 -9.79 10.87
N PRO A 66 -5.87 -9.57 12.12
CA PRO A 66 -6.37 -8.28 12.57
C PRO A 66 -5.34 -7.18 12.35
N THR A 67 -5.77 -6.12 11.68
CA THR A 67 -4.90 -4.99 11.34
C THR A 67 -5.13 -3.85 12.32
N HIS A 68 -4.05 -3.16 12.68
CA HIS A 68 -4.09 -2.03 13.61
C HIS A 68 -3.37 -0.83 13.00
N LEU A 69 -4.00 0.33 13.11
CA LEU A 69 -3.35 1.61 12.87
C LEU A 69 -2.69 2.05 14.17
N VAL A 70 -1.38 2.27 14.15
CA VAL A 70 -0.59 2.68 15.30
C VAL A 70 -0.09 4.11 15.08
N GLU A 71 -0.52 5.00 15.96
CA GLU A 71 -0.08 6.38 16.02
C GLU A 71 1.00 6.53 17.11
N VAL A 72 2.13 7.14 16.75
CA VAL A 72 3.24 7.40 17.68
C VAL A 72 3.56 8.88 17.72
N GLN A 73 3.54 9.43 18.93
CA GLN A 73 4.11 10.73 19.23
C GLN A 73 5.51 10.53 19.80
N CYS A 74 6.46 11.28 19.26
CA CYS A 74 7.87 11.19 19.64
C CYS A 74 8.53 12.56 19.59
N GLU A 75 9.69 12.72 20.20
CA GLU A 75 10.51 13.92 20.09
C GLU A 75 10.91 14.22 18.62
N PRO A 76 10.86 15.49 18.16
CA PRO A 76 11.16 15.83 16.76
C PRO A 76 12.54 15.35 16.29
N SER A 77 13.55 15.44 17.17
CA SER A 77 14.93 15.03 16.90
C SER A 77 15.10 13.52 16.74
N ARG A 78 14.15 12.72 17.25
CA ARG A 78 14.18 11.25 17.22
C ARG A 78 13.30 10.65 16.13
N LEU A 79 12.41 11.45 15.53
CA LEU A 79 11.41 11.01 14.55
C LEU A 79 11.99 10.12 13.46
N ALA A 80 13.06 10.56 12.78
CA ALA A 80 13.62 9.81 11.65
C ALA A 80 14.20 8.46 12.09
N GLY A 81 14.90 8.42 13.23
CA GLY A 81 15.48 7.19 13.76
C GLY A 81 14.44 6.19 14.25
N ILE A 82 13.34 6.67 14.84
CA ILE A 82 12.20 5.83 15.23
C ILE A 82 11.50 5.29 13.97
N ALA A 83 11.28 6.13 12.95
CA ALA A 83 10.63 5.72 11.72
C ALA A 83 11.42 4.65 10.94
N GLU A 84 12.75 4.76 10.88
CA GLU A 84 13.59 3.72 10.27
C GLU A 84 13.48 2.39 11.03
N GLN A 85 13.52 2.40 12.36
CA GLN A 85 13.36 1.19 13.18
C GLN A 85 11.97 0.55 13.00
N LEU A 86 10.90 1.36 13.01
CA LEU A 86 9.55 0.85 12.73
C LEU A 86 9.42 0.28 11.32
N ALA A 87 10.15 0.80 10.34
CA ALA A 87 10.15 0.29 8.97
C ALA A 87 10.85 -1.08 8.83
N GLU A 88 11.68 -1.47 9.80
CA GLU A 88 12.28 -2.81 9.86
C GLU A 88 11.29 -3.89 10.29
N ASP A 89 10.19 -3.53 10.98
CA ASP A 89 9.18 -4.48 11.44
C ASP A 89 8.50 -5.17 10.25
N ALA A 90 8.70 -6.49 10.13
CA ALA A 90 8.13 -7.30 9.06
C ALA A 90 6.59 -7.31 9.04
N ASP A 91 5.95 -7.12 10.19
CA ASP A 91 4.49 -7.07 10.29
C ASP A 91 3.94 -5.67 9.92
N ALA A 92 4.79 -4.64 9.81
CA ALA A 92 4.38 -3.31 9.39
C ALA A 92 4.21 -3.21 7.86
N SER A 93 3.02 -2.81 7.41
CA SER A 93 2.71 -2.66 5.98
C SER A 93 3.14 -1.30 5.44
N PHE A 94 2.92 -0.22 6.20
CA PHE A 94 3.40 1.12 5.86
C PHE A 94 3.85 1.86 7.10
N VAL A 95 4.80 2.79 6.93
CA VAL A 95 5.31 3.66 8.00
C VAL A 95 5.47 5.06 7.43
N TYR A 96 4.68 6.00 7.95
CA TYR A 96 4.61 7.38 7.47
C TYR A 96 5.01 8.38 8.56
N ALA A 97 5.84 9.35 8.18
CA ALA A 97 6.04 10.56 8.95
C ALA A 97 5.09 11.65 8.47
N LEU A 98 4.43 12.31 9.41
CA LEU A 98 3.35 13.27 9.14
C LEU A 98 3.71 14.68 9.62
N THR A 99 3.06 15.71 9.04
CA THR A 99 3.18 17.10 9.51
C THR A 99 2.42 17.41 10.79
N GLY A 100 1.44 16.57 11.15
CA GLY A 100 0.48 16.81 12.22
C GLY A 100 1.00 16.57 13.64
N PRO A 101 0.12 16.68 14.66
CA PRO A 101 0.50 16.44 16.06
C PRO A 101 0.96 14.99 16.30
N THR A 102 0.33 14.04 15.62
CA THR A 102 0.86 12.68 15.47
C THR A 102 1.99 12.71 14.46
N ARG A 103 3.20 12.33 14.88
CA ARG A 103 4.40 12.44 14.04
C ARG A 103 4.64 11.22 13.18
N LEU A 104 4.26 10.04 13.67
CA LEU A 104 4.38 8.78 12.95
C LEU A 104 3.05 8.03 12.96
N LEU A 105 2.69 7.48 11.80
CA LEU A 105 1.56 6.58 11.64
C LEU A 105 2.03 5.36 10.87
N PHE A 106 1.73 4.18 11.39
CA PHE A 106 2.01 2.92 10.70
C PHE A 106 0.86 1.95 10.85
N GLU A 107 0.76 1.02 9.90
CA GLU A 107 -0.19 -0.09 9.96
C GLU A 107 0.58 -1.38 10.22
N VAL A 108 0.08 -2.19 11.15
CA VAL A 108 0.65 -3.49 11.48
C VAL A 108 -0.42 -4.58 11.41
N GLN A 109 -0.05 -5.74 10.85
CA GLN A 109 -0.86 -6.95 10.97
C GLN A 109 -0.48 -7.68 12.25
N ALA A 110 -1.36 -7.62 13.25
CA ALA A 110 -1.06 -8.18 14.55
C ALA A 110 -1.71 -9.56 14.71
N ARG A 111 -0.87 -10.61 14.66
CA ARG A 111 -1.24 -11.94 15.18
C ARG A 111 -1.56 -11.84 16.69
N PRO A 112 -2.33 -12.78 17.27
CA PRO A 112 -2.61 -12.78 18.71
C PRO A 112 -1.33 -12.60 19.54
N GLY A 113 -1.30 -11.62 20.44
CA GLY A 113 -0.15 -11.28 21.29
C GLY A 113 0.85 -10.26 20.70
N ARG A 114 0.90 -10.08 19.37
CA ARG A 114 1.79 -9.08 18.72
C ARG A 114 1.44 -7.65 19.11
N LEU A 115 0.13 -7.34 19.15
CA LEU A 115 -0.32 -5.99 19.50
C LEU A 115 0.11 -5.59 20.91
N SER A 116 -0.03 -6.49 21.88
CA SER A 116 0.36 -6.22 23.27
C SER A 116 1.86 -5.98 23.39
N SER A 117 2.71 -6.80 22.77
CA SER A 117 4.17 -6.59 22.82
C SER A 117 4.55 -5.26 22.16
N LEU A 118 3.94 -4.96 21.00
CA LEU A 118 4.22 -3.73 20.26
C LEU A 118 3.86 -2.47 21.07
N VAL A 119 2.65 -2.43 21.65
CA VAL A 119 2.12 -1.24 22.32
C VAL A 119 2.63 -1.08 23.75
N LEU A 120 2.90 -2.18 24.47
CA LEU A 120 3.29 -2.13 25.88
C LEU A 120 4.80 -2.15 26.10
N GLU A 121 5.57 -2.72 25.16
CA GLU A 121 7.00 -2.97 25.36
C GLU A 121 7.84 -2.38 24.24
N GLU A 122 7.64 -2.78 22.98
CA GLU A 122 8.58 -2.48 21.89
C GLU A 122 8.58 -1.01 21.47
N VAL A 123 7.42 -0.44 21.13
CA VAL A 123 7.34 0.96 20.70
C VAL A 123 7.66 1.92 21.85
N PRO A 124 7.14 1.72 23.09
CA PRO A 124 7.54 2.54 24.23
C PRO A 124 9.03 2.47 24.59
N ALA A 125 9.73 1.36 24.27
CA ALA A 125 11.16 1.23 24.53
C ALA A 125 12.04 2.02 23.55
N LEU A 126 11.48 2.54 22.46
CA LEU A 126 12.23 3.35 21.51
C LEU A 126 12.52 4.75 22.10
N ASP A 127 13.80 5.12 22.11
CA ASP A 127 14.26 6.40 22.67
C ASP A 127 13.57 7.60 22.03
N GLY A 128 12.89 8.41 22.85
CA GLY A 128 12.14 9.60 22.43
C GLY A 128 10.66 9.37 22.12
N VAL A 129 10.10 8.17 22.29
CA VAL A 129 8.65 7.94 22.22
C VAL A 129 7.96 8.54 23.46
N VAL A 130 6.91 9.33 23.22
CA VAL A 130 6.13 10.01 24.25
C VAL A 130 4.78 9.33 24.45
N GLN A 131 4.14 8.91 23.35
CA GLN A 131 2.83 8.28 23.38
C GLN A 131 2.69 7.31 22.22
N VAL A 132 2.05 6.17 22.47
CA VAL A 132 1.62 5.20 21.47
C VAL A 132 0.13 4.93 21.65
N SER A 133 -0.61 4.84 20.55
CA SER A 133 -1.99 4.38 20.53
C SER A 133 -2.20 3.47 19.34
N ALA A 134 -2.94 2.38 19.54
CA ALA A 134 -3.28 1.46 18.48
C ALA A 134 -4.80 1.29 18.36
N SER A 135 -5.29 1.42 17.14
CA SER A 135 -6.69 1.32 16.78
C SER A 135 -6.90 0.15 15.83
N PRO A 136 -7.65 -0.90 16.22
CA PRO A 136 -8.00 -1.96 15.29
C PRO A 136 -8.81 -1.41 14.12
N VAL A 137 -8.49 -1.87 12.92
CA VAL A 137 -9.29 -1.69 11.71
C VAL A 137 -10.50 -2.62 11.79
N MET A 138 -11.69 -2.05 11.69
CA MET A 138 -12.97 -2.77 11.81
C MET A 138 -13.59 -3.07 10.45
N GLU A 139 -13.33 -2.22 9.45
CA GLU A 139 -13.86 -2.36 8.10
C GLU A 139 -12.92 -1.69 7.10
N TYR A 140 -12.75 -2.28 5.92
CA TYR A 140 -12.06 -1.65 4.80
C TYR A 140 -13.09 -1.17 3.77
N PHE A 141 -12.98 0.09 3.37
CA PHE A 141 -13.73 0.63 2.23
C PHE A 141 -12.91 0.62 0.95
N ARG A 142 -11.58 0.70 1.08
CA ARG A 142 -10.62 0.57 -0.01
C ARG A 142 -9.27 0.15 0.54
N THR A 143 -8.64 -0.82 -0.12
CA THR A 143 -7.24 -1.20 0.13
C THR A 143 -6.32 -0.64 -0.96
N VAL A 144 -5.01 -0.60 -0.68
CA VAL A 144 -4.01 -0.21 -1.68
C VAL A 144 -4.00 -1.16 -2.89
N ALA A 145 -4.50 -2.39 -2.73
CA ALA A 145 -4.60 -3.36 -3.82
C ALA A 145 -5.65 -2.97 -4.88
N GLU A 146 -6.63 -2.15 -4.52
CA GLU A 146 -7.69 -1.63 -5.41
C GLU A 146 -7.34 -0.24 -5.97
N TRP A 147 -6.19 0.31 -5.58
CA TRP A 147 -5.80 1.65 -5.97
C TRP A 147 -4.87 1.62 -7.18
N HIS A 148 -5.37 2.18 -8.27
CA HIS A 148 -4.67 2.34 -9.53
C HIS A 148 -4.99 3.75 -10.03
N PRO A 149 -4.17 4.76 -9.68
CA PRO A 149 -4.41 6.15 -10.10
C PRO A 149 -3.85 6.44 -11.50
N GLY A 150 -3.13 5.47 -12.08
CA GLY A 150 -2.39 5.65 -13.32
C GLY A 150 -3.29 5.84 -14.54
N PRO A 151 -2.74 6.30 -15.66
CA PRO A 151 -3.47 6.61 -16.89
C PRO A 151 -3.90 5.35 -17.66
N VAL A 152 -4.24 4.27 -16.96
CA VAL A 152 -4.86 3.08 -17.56
C VAL A 152 -6.37 3.27 -17.58
N THR A 153 -6.98 3.07 -18.74
CA THR A 153 -8.43 3.20 -18.92
C THR A 153 -9.15 2.05 -18.23
N ALA A 154 -10.45 2.21 -17.95
CA ALA A 154 -11.27 1.13 -17.40
C ALA A 154 -11.24 -0.15 -18.27
N ALA A 155 -11.17 0.02 -19.60
CA ALA A 155 -11.06 -1.11 -20.53
C ALA A 155 -9.70 -1.83 -20.42
N GLU A 156 -8.61 -1.07 -20.27
CA GLU A 156 -7.27 -1.64 -20.07
C GLU A 156 -7.17 -2.36 -18.72
N THR A 157 -7.72 -1.77 -17.66
CA THR A 157 -7.82 -2.41 -16.34
C THR A 157 -8.56 -3.73 -16.43
N ALA A 158 -9.76 -3.75 -17.04
CA ALA A 158 -10.52 -4.98 -17.24
C ALA A 158 -9.77 -6.03 -18.06
N ALA A 159 -8.96 -5.62 -19.03
CA ALA A 159 -8.16 -6.52 -19.85
C ALA A 159 -6.93 -7.10 -19.11
N LEU A 160 -6.36 -6.37 -18.15
CA LEU A 160 -5.20 -6.80 -17.37
C LEU A 160 -5.57 -7.60 -16.11
N GLN A 161 -6.77 -7.36 -15.60
CA GLN A 161 -7.27 -7.96 -14.38
C GLN A 161 -7.77 -9.38 -14.64
N GLU A 162 -6.94 -10.36 -14.29
CA GLU A 162 -7.26 -11.78 -14.45
C GLU A 162 -8.12 -12.31 -13.28
N VAL A 163 -7.88 -11.78 -12.08
CA VAL A 163 -8.62 -12.09 -10.85
C VAL A 163 -9.09 -10.77 -10.24
N PRO A 164 -10.37 -10.62 -9.84
CA PRO A 164 -10.80 -9.46 -9.07
C PRO A 164 -9.92 -9.28 -7.84
N PRO A 165 -9.53 -8.04 -7.44
CA PRO A 165 -8.86 -7.86 -6.16
C PRO A 165 -9.75 -8.49 -5.08
N PRO A 166 -9.17 -9.22 -4.11
CA PRO A 166 -9.95 -9.77 -3.02
C PRO A 166 -10.74 -8.63 -2.39
N LEU A 167 -12.05 -8.87 -2.19
CA LEU A 167 -12.95 -7.90 -1.54
C LEU A 167 -12.33 -7.43 -0.22
N SER A 168 -12.72 -6.24 0.24
CA SER A 168 -12.24 -5.48 1.42
C SER A 168 -12.44 -6.19 2.78
N ARG A 169 -12.23 -7.51 2.84
CA ARG A 169 -12.33 -8.36 4.00
C ARG A 169 -10.94 -8.95 4.26
N PRO A 170 -10.37 -8.78 5.46
CA PRO A 170 -9.28 -9.63 5.88
C PRO A 170 -9.77 -11.07 5.81
N VAL A 171 -9.12 -11.88 4.98
CA VAL A 171 -9.35 -13.32 4.96
C VAL A 171 -8.98 -13.79 6.36
N ALA A 172 -9.93 -14.38 7.09
CA ALA A 172 -9.61 -15.05 8.34
C ALA A 172 -8.48 -16.02 8.00
N SER A 173 -7.29 -15.83 8.59
CA SER A 173 -6.08 -16.58 8.28
C SER A 173 -6.44 -18.04 8.04
N ALA A 174 -6.50 -18.44 6.77
CA ALA A 174 -6.38 -19.85 6.45
C ALA A 174 -4.99 -20.22 7.00
N MET A 175 -4.90 -21.32 7.74
CA MET A 175 -3.59 -21.83 8.10
C MET A 175 -2.89 -22.21 6.81
N LEU A 176 -1.97 -21.35 6.36
CA LEU A 176 -1.11 -21.67 5.24
C LEU A 176 -0.29 -22.90 5.63
N ASP A 177 -0.23 -23.89 4.76
CA ASP A 177 0.72 -24.98 4.95
C ASP A 177 2.17 -24.47 4.78
N ASP A 178 3.15 -25.31 5.11
CA ASP A 178 4.57 -24.90 5.06
C ASP A 178 5.01 -24.50 3.64
N VAL A 179 4.43 -25.13 2.62
CA VAL A 179 4.73 -24.86 1.22
C VAL A 179 4.17 -23.51 0.80
N ASP A 180 2.89 -23.25 1.09
CA ASP A 180 2.25 -21.98 0.78
C ASP A 180 2.90 -20.84 1.57
N SER A 181 3.26 -21.07 2.83
CA SER A 181 4.04 -20.14 3.65
C SER A 181 5.40 -19.81 3.02
N HIS A 182 6.08 -20.80 2.43
CA HIS A 182 7.33 -20.58 1.72
C HIS A 182 7.13 -19.79 0.41
N LEU A 183 6.12 -20.16 -0.40
CA LEU A 183 5.78 -19.41 -1.61
C LEU A 183 5.46 -17.95 -1.31
N VAL A 184 4.66 -17.69 -0.27
CA VAL A 184 4.32 -16.34 0.19
C VAL A 184 5.58 -15.56 0.56
N ARG A 185 6.51 -16.14 1.35
CA ARG A 185 7.77 -15.45 1.71
C ARG A 185 8.59 -15.04 0.50
N LEU A 186 8.72 -15.92 -0.50
CA LEU A 186 9.45 -15.63 -1.74
C LEU A 186 8.77 -14.49 -2.52
N LEU A 187 7.44 -14.52 -2.61
CA LEU A 187 6.67 -13.52 -3.34
C LEU A 187 6.59 -12.17 -2.63
N VAL A 188 6.58 -12.14 -1.29
CA VAL A 188 6.70 -10.91 -0.50
C VAL A 188 8.04 -10.23 -0.77
N ALA A 189 9.13 -11.00 -0.89
CA ALA A 189 10.44 -10.46 -1.22
C ALA A 189 10.52 -9.95 -2.67
N ASP A 190 10.03 -10.75 -3.63
CA ASP A 190 9.90 -10.38 -5.04
C ASP A 190 8.64 -11.02 -5.64
N GLY A 191 7.65 -10.18 -5.94
CA GLY A 191 6.37 -10.61 -6.47
C GLY A 191 6.45 -11.13 -7.91
N ARG A 192 7.58 -10.95 -8.61
CA ARG A 192 7.78 -11.38 -10.00
C ARG A 192 8.67 -12.61 -10.14
N VAL A 193 9.08 -13.25 -9.04
CA VAL A 193 9.86 -14.52 -9.09
C VAL A 193 9.18 -15.51 -10.06
N PRO A 194 9.92 -16.07 -11.03
CA PRO A 194 9.39 -17.03 -11.99
C PRO A 194 8.84 -18.29 -11.33
N VAL A 195 7.78 -18.84 -11.91
CA VAL A 195 7.13 -20.08 -11.41
C VAL A 195 8.11 -21.25 -11.33
N ALA A 196 9.08 -21.32 -12.24
CA ALA A 196 10.10 -22.37 -12.24
C ALA A 196 10.98 -22.28 -10.98
N GLU A 197 11.49 -21.08 -10.68
CA GLU A 197 12.32 -20.84 -9.49
C GLU A 197 11.53 -21.06 -8.19
N LEU A 198 10.25 -20.66 -8.16
CA LEU A 198 9.36 -21.00 -7.04
C LEU A 198 9.24 -22.52 -6.86
N GLY A 199 9.12 -23.28 -7.94
CA GLY A 199 9.04 -24.75 -7.92
C GLY A 199 10.30 -25.42 -7.40
N ASP A 200 11.47 -24.94 -7.86
CA ASP A 200 12.77 -25.41 -7.38
C ASP A 200 12.93 -25.15 -5.87
N ALA A 201 12.49 -23.98 -5.39
CA ALA A 201 12.60 -23.59 -3.99
C ALA A 201 11.69 -24.40 -3.04
N VAL A 202 10.52 -24.85 -3.51
CA VAL A 202 9.55 -25.59 -2.68
C VAL A 202 9.42 -27.08 -3.04
N GLY A 203 10.22 -27.58 -3.98
CA GLY A 203 10.22 -28.99 -4.40
C GLY A 203 8.95 -29.41 -5.16
N LEU A 204 8.33 -28.49 -5.91
CA LEU A 204 7.10 -28.75 -6.67
C LEU A 204 7.29 -28.50 -8.17
N SER A 205 6.52 -29.23 -8.99
CA SER A 205 6.46 -28.98 -10.42
C SER A 205 5.79 -27.63 -10.73
N ALA A 206 6.15 -27.02 -11.85
CA ALA A 206 5.57 -25.73 -12.26
C ALA A 206 4.02 -25.72 -12.31
N PRO A 207 3.32 -26.78 -12.79
CA PRO A 207 1.86 -26.84 -12.70
C PRO A 207 1.33 -26.86 -11.26
N ALA A 208 2.00 -27.57 -10.34
CA ALA A 208 1.60 -27.62 -8.94
C ALA A 208 1.78 -26.26 -8.23
N VAL A 209 2.88 -25.55 -8.52
CA VAL A 209 3.10 -24.17 -8.05
C VAL A 209 2.03 -23.23 -8.58
N ARG A 210 1.71 -23.27 -9.89
CA ARG A 210 0.66 -22.42 -10.47
C ARG A 210 -0.69 -22.62 -9.79
N ARG A 211 -1.05 -23.89 -9.54
CA ARG A 211 -2.30 -24.22 -8.85
C ARG A 211 -2.35 -23.60 -7.44
N ARG A 212 -1.28 -23.76 -6.65
CA ARG A 212 -1.19 -23.17 -5.30
C ARG A 212 -1.19 -21.65 -5.33
N LEU A 213 -0.40 -21.04 -6.22
CA LEU A 213 -0.35 -19.59 -6.39
C LEU A 213 -1.72 -19.02 -6.77
N ASN A 214 -2.42 -19.64 -7.73
CA ASN A 214 -3.75 -19.20 -8.12
C ASN A 214 -4.73 -19.30 -6.95
N ALA A 215 -4.71 -20.40 -6.18
CA ALA A 215 -5.54 -20.52 -4.99
C ALA A 215 -5.25 -19.40 -3.98
N LEU A 216 -3.98 -19.11 -3.67
CA LEU A 216 -3.60 -18.02 -2.76
C LEU A 216 -4.09 -16.64 -3.24
N LEU A 217 -4.06 -16.39 -4.55
CA LEU A 217 -4.53 -15.15 -5.17
C LEU A 217 -6.06 -15.05 -5.18
N GLU A 218 -6.75 -16.14 -5.55
CA GLU A 218 -8.21 -16.22 -5.63
C GLU A 218 -8.88 -16.16 -4.24
N GLU A 219 -8.26 -16.79 -3.23
CA GLU A 219 -8.72 -16.75 -1.85
C GLU A 219 -8.43 -15.39 -1.18
N GLY A 220 -7.54 -14.57 -1.76
CA GLY A 220 -7.13 -13.29 -1.20
C GLY A 220 -6.08 -13.36 -0.10
N SER A 221 -5.58 -14.57 0.20
CA SER A 221 -4.49 -14.79 1.17
C SER A 221 -3.19 -14.12 0.72
N LEU A 222 -2.98 -13.99 -0.59
CA LEU A 222 -1.87 -13.25 -1.20
C LEU A 222 -2.41 -12.33 -2.29
N SER A 223 -1.84 -11.14 -2.43
CA SER A 223 -1.97 -10.32 -3.64
C SER A 223 -0.60 -9.89 -4.11
N VAL A 224 -0.38 -9.74 -5.41
CA VAL A 224 0.93 -9.29 -5.94
C VAL A 224 0.73 -7.96 -6.66
N ARG A 225 1.41 -6.92 -6.14
CA ARG A 225 1.16 -5.54 -6.55
C ARG A 225 2.44 -4.79 -6.81
N ALA A 226 2.37 -3.86 -7.76
CA ALA A 226 3.37 -2.83 -7.93
C ALA A 226 3.22 -1.74 -6.85
N ILE A 227 4.33 -1.48 -6.18
CA ILE A 227 4.52 -0.42 -5.20
C ILE A 227 5.37 0.64 -5.87
N VAL A 228 4.82 1.85 -5.88
CA VAL A 228 5.44 3.05 -6.47
C VAL A 228 5.18 4.22 -5.53
N ASP A 229 6.10 5.17 -5.50
CA ASP A 229 5.85 6.42 -4.81
C ASP A 229 4.86 7.27 -5.61
N PRO A 230 3.75 7.76 -5.01
CA PRO A 230 2.79 8.60 -5.70
C PRO A 230 3.41 9.79 -6.45
N VAL A 231 4.52 10.34 -5.97
CA VAL A 231 5.21 11.45 -6.65
C VAL A 231 5.70 11.05 -8.05
N ASP A 232 6.16 9.81 -8.25
CA ASP A 232 6.72 9.35 -9.53
C ASP A 232 5.64 9.20 -10.62
N ILE A 233 4.38 9.08 -10.20
CA ILE A 233 3.22 8.97 -11.08
C ILE A 233 2.40 10.27 -11.16
N GLY A 234 2.96 11.39 -10.68
CA GLY A 234 2.37 12.72 -10.80
C GLY A 234 1.41 13.12 -9.68
N LEU A 235 1.49 12.45 -8.52
CA LEU A 235 0.66 12.74 -7.34
C LEU A 235 1.54 13.14 -6.15
N PRO A 236 2.18 14.33 -6.19
CA PRO A 236 3.15 14.76 -5.18
C PRO A 236 2.53 15.08 -3.81
N VAL A 237 1.22 15.30 -3.73
CA VAL A 237 0.55 15.66 -2.48
C VAL A 237 -0.08 14.43 -1.87
N GLU A 238 0.54 13.88 -0.83
CA GLU A 238 -0.03 12.78 -0.04
C GLU A 238 -0.45 13.26 1.34
N ALA A 239 -1.66 12.89 1.76
CA ALA A 239 -2.20 13.22 3.06
C ALA A 239 -2.87 12.01 3.72
N VAL A 240 -2.87 12.02 5.04
CA VAL A 240 -3.73 11.18 5.87
C VAL A 240 -4.84 12.06 6.42
N VAL A 241 -6.08 11.60 6.28
CA VAL A 241 -7.30 12.31 6.67
C VAL A 241 -8.08 11.43 7.62
N TRP A 242 -8.14 11.85 8.87
CA TRP A 242 -8.99 11.26 9.88
C TRP A 242 -10.33 12.00 9.93
N VAL A 243 -11.44 11.27 9.88
CA VAL A 243 -12.78 11.83 9.86
C VAL A 243 -13.59 11.30 11.05
N ARG A 244 -14.21 12.24 11.77
CA ARG A 244 -15.21 11.96 12.79
C ARG A 244 -16.58 12.29 12.23
N THR A 245 -17.54 11.41 12.46
CA THR A 245 -18.93 11.60 12.02
C THR A 245 -19.90 11.02 13.05
N ALA A 246 -21.21 11.19 12.84
CA ALA A 246 -22.19 10.47 13.63
C ALA A 246 -22.01 8.96 13.41
N PRO A 247 -22.13 8.10 14.44
CA PRO A 247 -21.91 6.67 14.28
C PRO A 247 -22.75 6.02 13.15
N SER A 248 -23.98 6.51 12.92
CA SER A 248 -24.86 6.04 11.85
C SER A 248 -24.40 6.42 10.43
N GLU A 249 -23.55 7.43 10.29
CA GLU A 249 -23.05 7.94 9.01
C GLU A 249 -21.69 7.35 8.64
N ALA A 250 -20.97 6.70 9.57
CA ALA A 250 -19.60 6.25 9.39
C ALA A 250 -19.41 5.35 8.14
N ALA A 251 -20.31 4.40 7.92
CA ALA A 251 -20.25 3.51 6.76
C ALA A 251 -20.47 4.25 5.42
N GLU A 252 -21.39 5.21 5.38
CA GLU A 252 -21.66 6.01 4.19
C GLU A 252 -20.49 6.95 3.89
N VAL A 253 -19.95 7.65 4.89
CA VAL A 253 -18.77 8.52 4.74
C VAL A 253 -17.57 7.70 4.26
N GLY A 254 -17.36 6.50 4.80
CA GLY A 254 -16.32 5.59 4.35
C GLY A 254 -16.45 5.19 2.87
N ARG A 255 -17.67 4.86 2.42
CA ARG A 255 -17.94 4.59 0.99
C ARG A 255 -17.67 5.80 0.11
N LEU A 256 -18.15 6.99 0.49
CA LEU A 256 -17.94 8.22 -0.26
C LEU A 256 -16.45 8.63 -0.34
N LEU A 257 -15.67 8.38 0.72
CA LEU A 257 -14.22 8.53 0.68
C LEU A 257 -13.60 7.58 -0.36
N ALA A 258 -14.01 6.31 -0.36
CA ALA A 258 -13.47 5.31 -1.28
C ALA A 258 -13.84 5.55 -2.75
N GLU A 259 -14.89 6.32 -3.06
CA GLU A 259 -15.25 6.71 -4.43
C GLU A 259 -14.24 7.70 -5.07
N ALA A 260 -13.52 8.47 -4.25
CA ALA A 260 -12.56 9.45 -4.75
C ALA A 260 -11.31 8.74 -5.34
N PRO A 261 -10.93 8.96 -6.62
CA PRO A 261 -9.81 8.27 -7.25
C PRO A 261 -8.45 8.47 -6.56
N GLY A 262 -8.27 9.63 -5.92
CA GLY A 262 -7.06 9.94 -5.16
C GLY A 262 -6.96 9.19 -3.83
N VAL A 263 -8.06 8.62 -3.32
CA VAL A 263 -8.03 7.84 -2.08
C VAL A 263 -7.49 6.47 -2.38
N ARG A 264 -6.34 6.14 -1.78
CA ARG A 264 -5.64 4.88 -1.99
C ARG A 264 -5.91 3.82 -0.93
N TYR A 265 -6.38 4.26 0.22
CA TYR A 265 -6.67 3.42 1.37
C TYR A 265 -7.71 4.14 2.21
N ALA A 266 -8.77 3.44 2.58
CA ALA A 266 -9.84 3.98 3.42
C ALA A 266 -10.40 2.89 4.32
N VAL A 267 -10.46 3.16 5.62
CA VAL A 267 -10.88 2.19 6.64
C VAL A 267 -11.72 2.82 7.72
N MET A 268 -12.55 1.99 8.36
CA MET A 268 -13.10 2.25 9.67
C MET A 268 -12.15 1.70 10.74
N ALA A 269 -11.83 2.52 11.74
CA ALA A 269 -11.00 2.14 12.87
C ALA A 269 -11.67 2.51 14.19
N MET A 270 -11.33 1.79 15.25
CA MET A 270 -11.79 2.12 16.60
C MET A 270 -11.14 3.44 17.07
N GLY A 271 -11.95 4.39 17.57
CA GLY A 271 -11.43 5.62 18.15
C GLY A 271 -12.37 6.82 18.00
N GLU A 272 -11.87 7.99 18.40
CA GLU A 272 -12.59 9.27 18.31
C GLU A 272 -12.80 9.71 16.85
N PHE A 273 -11.86 9.41 15.97
CA PHE A 273 -12.00 9.54 14.53
C PHE A 273 -12.22 8.14 13.96
N GLN A 274 -13.45 7.86 13.51
CA GLN A 274 -13.86 6.50 13.13
C GLN A 274 -13.30 6.10 11.77
N LEU A 275 -12.88 7.05 10.95
CA LEU A 275 -12.45 6.81 9.58
C LEU A 275 -11.05 7.37 9.35
N MET A 276 -10.23 6.63 8.63
CA MET A 276 -8.92 7.08 8.12
C MET A 276 -8.89 6.86 6.62
N ALA A 277 -8.52 7.90 5.88
CA ALA A 277 -8.23 7.83 4.46
C ALA A 277 -6.80 8.32 4.19
N ASN A 278 -6.03 7.57 3.40
CA ASN A 278 -4.80 8.05 2.79
C ASN A 278 -5.12 8.45 1.35
N VAL A 279 -4.83 9.71 1.01
CA VAL A 279 -5.18 10.33 -0.26
C VAL A 279 -3.92 10.91 -0.92
N THR A 280 -3.81 10.76 -2.23
CA THR A 280 -2.71 11.27 -3.07
C THR A 280 -3.26 12.06 -4.25
N LEU A 281 -2.79 13.28 -4.43
CA LEU A 281 -3.38 14.29 -5.31
C LEU A 281 -2.29 15.04 -6.08
N ALA A 282 -2.67 15.70 -7.18
CA ALA A 282 -1.70 16.43 -8.00
C ALA A 282 -1.27 17.77 -7.37
N SER A 283 -2.08 18.33 -6.45
CA SER A 283 -1.80 19.63 -5.84
C SER A 283 -2.47 19.86 -4.48
N LEU A 284 -2.00 20.88 -3.75
CA LEU A 284 -2.65 21.32 -2.51
C LEU A 284 -4.03 21.93 -2.75
N ASN A 285 -4.31 22.46 -3.95
CA ASN A 285 -5.65 22.93 -4.32
C ASN A 285 -6.63 21.76 -4.42
N GLU A 286 -6.21 20.65 -5.04
CA GLU A 286 -7.01 19.42 -5.05
C GLU A 286 -7.21 18.87 -3.63
N LEU A 287 -6.21 18.97 -2.76
CA LEU A 287 -6.37 18.58 -1.35
C LEU A 287 -7.40 19.46 -0.63
N ARG A 288 -7.36 20.78 -0.83
CA ARG A 288 -8.39 21.69 -0.31
C ARG A 288 -9.77 21.26 -0.81
N ASP A 289 -9.93 21.07 -2.11
CA ASP A 289 -11.22 20.71 -2.71
C ASP A 289 -11.70 19.34 -2.23
N PHE A 290 -10.79 18.37 -2.06
CA PHE A 290 -11.10 17.09 -1.45
C PHE A 290 -11.64 17.24 -0.02
N LEU A 291 -11.03 18.12 0.79
CA LEU A 291 -11.42 18.34 2.19
C LEU A 291 -12.70 19.17 2.36
N THR A 292 -13.01 20.06 1.42
CA THR A 292 -14.12 21.02 1.58
C THR A 292 -15.34 20.75 0.70
N SER A 293 -15.14 20.08 -0.43
CA SER A 293 -16.13 20.01 -1.51
C SER A 293 -16.51 18.58 -1.90
N SER A 294 -15.84 17.56 -1.35
CA SER A 294 -16.21 16.16 -1.58
C SER A 294 -17.57 15.82 -0.96
N PRO A 295 -18.33 14.85 -1.52
CA PRO A 295 -19.61 14.41 -0.98
C PRO A 295 -19.58 13.99 0.50
N TRP A 296 -18.46 13.44 0.96
CA TRP A 296 -18.27 13.01 2.35
C TRP A 296 -18.12 14.19 3.33
N ALA A 297 -17.63 15.35 2.88
CA ALA A 297 -17.23 16.46 3.73
C ALA A 297 -18.42 17.07 4.49
N ALA A 298 -19.59 17.17 3.85
CA ALA A 298 -20.80 17.70 4.47
C ALA A 298 -21.34 16.80 5.62
N ARG A 299 -20.94 15.53 5.67
CA ARG A 299 -21.32 14.55 6.69
C ARG A 299 -20.28 14.42 7.81
N ALA A 300 -19.14 15.11 7.69
CA ALA A 300 -18.09 15.10 8.69
C ALA A 300 -18.43 16.08 9.82
N GLN A 301 -18.25 15.64 11.07
CA GLN A 301 -18.33 16.49 12.26
C GLN A 301 -16.99 17.14 12.60
N ALA A 302 -15.89 16.44 12.30
CA ALA A 302 -14.53 16.97 12.44
C ALA A 302 -13.58 16.23 11.49
N VAL A 303 -12.52 16.93 11.08
CA VAL A 303 -11.48 16.38 10.20
C VAL A 303 -10.11 16.73 10.78
N ARG A 304 -9.24 15.74 10.88
CA ARG A 304 -7.81 15.91 11.19
C ARG A 304 -7.01 15.45 9.98
N SER A 305 -6.37 16.38 9.29
CA SER A 305 -5.55 16.10 8.11
C SER A 305 -4.06 16.35 8.41
N SER A 306 -3.19 15.56 7.80
CA SER A 306 -1.74 15.72 7.91
C SER A 306 -1.08 15.27 6.62
N LEU A 307 -0.09 16.02 6.13
CA LEU A 307 0.66 15.62 4.95
C LEU A 307 1.63 14.50 5.33
N VAL A 308 1.80 13.53 4.44
CA VAL A 308 2.90 12.57 4.53
C VAL A 308 4.16 13.29 4.08
N VAL A 309 5.04 13.59 5.02
CA VAL A 309 6.35 14.22 4.76
C VAL A 309 7.30 13.21 4.15
N ARG A 310 7.23 11.96 4.64
CA ARG A 310 8.04 10.86 4.15
C ARG A 310 7.36 9.53 4.42
N ALA A 311 7.34 8.66 3.42
CA ALA A 311 7.04 7.25 3.60
C ALA A 311 8.35 6.47 3.75
N TYR A 312 8.52 5.78 4.88
CA TYR A 312 9.66 4.88 5.13
C TYR A 312 9.36 3.47 4.63
N LYS A 313 8.08 3.09 4.62
CA LYS A 313 7.60 1.80 4.16
C LYS A 313 6.24 1.93 3.49
N ARG A 314 5.99 1.13 2.43
CA ARG A 314 4.71 1.01 1.72
C ARG A 314 4.49 -0.43 1.31
N GLY A 315 3.33 -1.01 1.59
CA GLY A 315 2.99 -2.38 1.19
C GLY A 315 4.05 -3.41 1.58
N GLY A 316 4.59 -3.35 2.80
CA GLY A 316 5.65 -4.24 3.27
C GLY A 316 7.06 -3.90 2.76
N VAL A 317 7.16 -2.93 1.84
CA VAL A 317 8.40 -2.59 1.14
C VAL A 317 8.99 -1.29 1.68
N ARG A 318 10.27 -1.34 2.08
CA ARG A 318 11.02 -0.14 2.45
C ARG A 318 11.22 0.77 1.24
N MET A 319 10.96 2.05 1.47
CA MET A 319 11.13 3.10 0.46
C MET A 319 12.55 3.67 0.53
N PRO A 320 13.16 4.03 -0.61
CA PRO A 320 14.47 4.67 -0.62
C PRO A 320 14.42 6.04 0.07
N VAL A 321 15.53 6.45 0.66
CA VAL A 321 15.70 7.83 1.13
C VAL A 321 15.69 8.75 -0.09
N ARG A 322 14.80 9.74 -0.11
CA ARG A 322 14.83 10.83 -1.09
C ARG A 322 15.35 12.05 -0.36
N ASP A 323 16.46 12.60 -0.85
CA ASP A 323 17.02 13.87 -0.39
C ASP A 323 16.16 15.06 -0.82
#